data_AF-A0A1I1AI74-F1
#
_entry.id   AF-A0A1I1AI74-F1
#
_cell.length_a   1.000
_cell.length_b   1.000
_cell.length_c   1.000
_cell.angle_alpha   90.00
_cell.angle_beta   90.00
_cell.angle_gamma   90.00
#
_symmetry.space_group_name_H-M   'P 1'
#
loop_
_entity.id
_entity.type
_entity.pdbx_description
1 polymer ?
#
loop_
_entity_poly.entity_id
_entity_poly.type
_entity_poly.pdbx_seq_one_letter_code
_entity_poly.pdbx_strand_id
1 'polypeptide(L)' 'MTTHTLTLELQVDITDEDALVDAVRASTPEDSLQPDDIRPEDRAASSLVAAFSKAGKDLQVPGLTIQDVKVVERDA' A
#
# COMPACT_ATOMS: atom_id res chain seq x y z
N MET A 1 -22.82 14.55 13.54
CA MET A 1 -22.45 13.31 12.84
C MET A 1 -21.58 12.51 13.78
N THR A 2 -21.89 11.24 14.01
CA THR A 2 -21.09 10.37 14.87
C THR A 2 -19.95 9.79 14.05
N THR A 3 -18.72 10.01 14.50
CA THR A 3 -17.53 9.40 13.87
C THR A 3 -17.31 8.03 14.50
N HIS A 4 -17.25 7.00 13.68
CA HIS A 4 -16.89 5.64 14.12
C HIS A 4 -15.49 5.34 13.59
N THR A 5 -14.58 5.00 14.50
CA THR A 5 -13.20 4.63 14.17
C THR A 5 -13.07 3.11 14.19
N LEU A 6 -12.60 2.52 13.09
CA LEU A 6 -12.25 1.11 12.98
C LEU A 6 -10.75 1.01 12.74
N THR A 7 -10.04 0.24 13.57
CA THR A 7 -8.62 -0.09 13.38
C THR A 7 -8.54 -1.50 12.81
N LEU A 8 -7.84 -1.66 11.69
CA LEU A 8 -7.62 -2.95 11.03
C LEU A 8 -6.12 -3.27 11.09
N GLU A 9 -5.80 -4.50 11.48
CA GLU A 9 -4.46 -5.07 11.34
C GLU A 9 -4.52 -6.12 10.23
N LEU A 10 -3.56 -6.07 9.31
CA LEU A 10 -3.50 -6.97 8.17
C LEU A 10 -2.10 -7.55 8.05
N GLN A 11 -2.02 -8.87 8.16
CA GLN A 11 -0.82 -9.63 7.88
C GLN A 11 -0.87 -10.12 6.43
N VAL A 12 0.21 -9.91 5.69
CA VAL A 12 0.32 -10.25 4.27
C VAL A 12 1.63 -10.98 4.04
N ASP A 13 1.57 -12.05 3.27
CA ASP A 13 2.74 -12.80 2.83
C ASP A 13 3.02 -12.46 1.36
N ILE A 14 4.26 -12.11 1.04
CA ILE A 14 4.67 -11.82 -0.35
C ILE A 14 5.03 -13.16 -0.99
N THR A 15 4.11 -13.67 -1.80
CA THR A 15 4.28 -14.95 -2.50
C THR A 15 5.01 -14.82 -3.84
N ASP A 16 4.99 -13.63 -4.43
CA ASP A 16 5.67 -13.28 -5.69
C ASP A 16 6.06 -11.79 -5.66
N GLU A 17 7.34 -11.53 -5.37
CA GLU A 17 7.87 -10.16 -5.24
C GLU A 17 7.89 -9.43 -6.58
N ASP A 18 8.32 -10.09 -7.65
CA ASP A 18 8.45 -9.48 -8.97
C ASP A 18 7.08 -9.02 -9.49
N ALA A 19 6.04 -9.86 -9.33
CA ALA A 19 4.68 -9.49 -9.72
C ALA A 19 4.13 -8.29 -8.92
N LEU A 20 4.46 -8.20 -7.61
CA LEU A 20 4.08 -7.06 -6.77
C LEU A 20 4.78 -5.77 -7.24
N VAL A 21 6.09 -5.85 -7.50
CA VAL A 21 6.89 -4.73 -7.97
C VAL A 21 6.38 -4.21 -9.31
N ASP A 22 6.10 -5.10 -10.27
CA ASP A 22 5.58 -4.73 -11.59
C ASP A 22 4.19 -4.06 -11.48
N ALA A 23 3.30 -4.60 -10.65
CA ALA A 23 1.97 -4.04 -10.41
C ALA A 23 2.04 -2.62 -9.81
N VAL A 24 2.98 -2.39 -8.88
CA VAL A 24 3.22 -1.09 -8.27
C VAL A 24 3.86 -0.14 -9.28
N ARG A 25 4.85 -0.57 -10.04
CA ARG A 25 5.52 0.23 -11.08
C ARG A 25 4.52 0.74 -12.12
N ALA A 26 3.67 -0.14 -12.65
CA ALA A 26 2.62 0.23 -13.61
C ALA A 26 1.58 1.21 -13.03
N SER A 27 1.49 1.28 -11.70
CA SER A 27 0.54 2.09 -10.96
C SER A 27 1.14 3.38 -10.37
N THR A 28 2.47 3.51 -10.36
CA THR A 28 3.19 4.61 -9.72
C THR A 28 3.36 5.77 -10.70
N PRO A 29 2.92 6.99 -10.36
CA PRO A 29 3.13 8.16 -11.20
C PRO A 29 4.60 8.39 -11.53
N GLU A 30 4.90 8.93 -12.71
CA GLU A 30 6.28 9.20 -13.15
C GLU A 30 7.06 10.14 -12.21
N ASP A 31 6.35 10.99 -11.46
CA ASP A 31 6.92 11.90 -10.45
C ASP A 31 7.15 11.26 -9.06
N SER A 32 6.80 9.99 -8.87
CA SER A 32 6.97 9.26 -7.60
C SER A 32 8.16 8.31 -7.64
N LEU A 33 8.71 8.01 -6.46
CA LEU A 33 9.84 7.08 -6.28
C LEU A 33 9.47 5.71 -6.88
N GLN A 34 10.18 5.27 -7.92
CA GLN A 34 9.90 3.99 -8.56
C GLN A 34 10.53 2.85 -7.77
N PRO A 35 9.98 1.61 -7.86
CA PRO A 35 10.55 0.46 -7.17
C PRO A 35 12.04 0.18 -7.50
N ASP A 36 12.49 0.58 -8.69
CA ASP A 36 13.89 0.43 -9.13
C ASP A 36 14.85 1.42 -8.45
N ASP A 37 14.35 2.56 -7.98
CA ASP A 37 15.12 3.55 -7.24
C ASP A 37 15.33 3.12 -5.78
N ILE A 38 14.65 2.06 -5.34
CA ILE A 38 14.70 1.49 -4.00
C ILE A 38 15.75 0.39 -3.96
N ARG A 39 16.48 0.31 -2.83
CA ARG A 39 17.43 -0.77 -2.58
C ARG A 39 16.71 -2.12 -2.71
N PRO A 40 17.37 -3.16 -3.26
CA PRO A 40 16.74 -4.47 -3.45
C PRO A 40 16.15 -5.03 -2.16
N GLU A 41 16.84 -4.84 -1.03
CA GLU A 41 16.40 -5.28 0.29
C GLU A 41 15.10 -4.61 0.78
N ASP A 42 14.83 -3.38 0.36
CA ASP A 42 13.67 -2.58 0.81
C ASP A 42 12.53 -2.55 -0.24
N ARG A 43 12.78 -3.09 -1.44
CA ARG A 43 11.89 -2.94 -2.60
C ARG A 43 10.54 -3.61 -2.37
N ALA A 44 10.54 -4.84 -1.86
CA ALA A 44 9.33 -5.62 -1.60
C ALA A 44 8.43 -4.91 -0.58
N ALA A 45 9.01 -4.53 0.57
CA ALA A 45 8.31 -3.83 1.64
C ALA A 45 7.74 -2.48 1.16
N SER A 46 8.54 -1.69 0.43
CA SER A 46 8.10 -0.39 -0.08
C SER A 46 7.00 -0.53 -1.14
N SER A 47 7.10 -1.54 -2.00
CA SER A 47 6.08 -1.85 -3.01
C SER A 47 4.78 -2.29 -2.35
N LEU A 48 4.84 -3.10 -1.29
CA LEU A 48 3.67 -3.49 -0.52
C LEU A 48 2.95 -2.28 0.09
N VAL A 49 3.69 -1.36 0.72
CA VAL A 49 3.12 -0.12 1.27
C VAL A 49 2.44 0.71 0.18
N ALA A 50 3.09 0.90 -0.97
CA ALA A 50 2.52 1.64 -2.09
C ALA A 50 1.24 0.99 -2.63
N ALA A 51 1.22 -0.33 -2.76
CA ALA A 51 0.05 -1.09 -3.17
C ALA A 51 -1.12 -0.90 -2.19
N PHE A 52 -0.87 -0.95 -0.87
CA PHE A 52 -1.90 -0.75 0.15
C PHE A 52 -2.43 0.68 0.20
N SER A 53 -1.55 1.68 0.16
CA SER A 53 -1.97 3.08 0.12
C SER A 53 -2.84 3.38 -1.11
N LYS A 54 -2.54 2.75 -2.26
CA LYS A 54 -3.39 2.84 -3.45
C LYS A 54 -4.72 2.12 -3.27
N ALA A 55 -4.69 0.84 -2.90
CA ALA A 55 -5.89 0.03 -2.75
C ALA A 55 -6.88 0.65 -1.75
N GLY A 56 -6.39 1.17 -0.63
CA GLY A 56 -7.25 1.84 0.35
C GLY A 56 -7.78 3.20 -0.10
N LYS A 57 -7.07 3.94 -0.97
CA LYS A 57 -7.60 5.18 -1.60
C LYS A 57 -8.66 4.89 -2.66
N ASP A 58 -8.48 3.82 -3.44
CA ASP A 58 -9.42 3.39 -4.48
C ASP A 58 -10.63 2.60 -3.93
N LEU A 59 -10.57 2.13 -2.67
CA LEU A 59 -11.65 1.38 -2.04
C LEU A 59 -12.88 2.29 -1.78
N GLN A 60 -13.82 2.30 -2.73
CA GLN A 60 -15.08 3.01 -2.60
C GLN A 60 -16.16 2.08 -2.06
N VAL A 61 -16.55 2.29 -0.79
CA VAL A 61 -17.69 1.60 -0.17
C VAL A 61 -18.81 2.61 0.06
N PRO A 62 -20.03 2.40 -0.48
CA PRO A 62 -21.15 3.31 -0.27
C PRO A 62 -21.43 3.56 1.20
N GLY A 63 -21.48 4.83 1.61
CA GLY A 63 -21.72 5.23 3.00
C GLY A 63 -20.49 5.20 3.91
N LEU A 64 -19.31 4.86 3.39
CA LEU A 64 -18.04 4.85 4.13
C LEU A 64 -17.07 5.86 3.50
N THR A 65 -16.41 6.66 4.34
CA THR A 65 -15.39 7.61 3.91
C THR A 65 -14.06 7.20 4.50
N ILE A 66 -13.12 6.77 3.65
CA ILE A 66 -11.76 6.45 4.04
C ILE A 66 -10.95 7.75 4.00
N GLN A 67 -10.54 8.24 5.17
CA GLN A 67 -9.82 9.51 5.27
C GLN A 67 -8.31 9.37 5.10
N ASP A 68 -7.72 8.33 5.72
CA ASP A 68 -6.29 8.07 5.69
C ASP A 68 -6.01 6.57 5.76
N VAL A 69 -4.98 6.13 5.05
CA VAL A 69 -4.51 4.74 5.04
C VAL A 69 -3.07 4.77 5.49
N LYS A 70 -2.84 4.39 6.75
CA LYS A 70 -1.53 4.45 7.38
C LYS A 70 -1.02 3.04 7.70
N VAL A 71 0.23 2.79 7.34
CA VAL A 71 0.97 1.60 7.79
C VAL A 71 1.43 1.83 9.22
N VAL A 72 0.95 1.01 10.14
CA VAL A 72 1.25 1.12 11.58
C VAL A 72 2.55 0.39 11.93
N GLU A 73 2.80 -0.75 11.30
CA GLU A 73 3.99 -1.58 11.52
C GLU A 73 4.44 -2.25 10.21
N ARG A 74 5.74 -2.47 10.08
CA ARG A 74 6.39 -3.26 9.01
C ARG A 74 7.48 -4.08 9.66
N ASP A 75 7.52 -5.38 9.38
CA ASP A 75 8.62 -6.24 9.84
C ASP A 75 9.93 -5.80 9.16
N ALA A 76 11.02 -5.81 9.92
CA ALA A 76 12.32 -5.25 9.54
C ALA A 76 13.22 -6.27 8.85
#